data_AF-A0A2W5Z9Q3-F1
#
_entry.id   AF-A0A2W5Z9Q3-F1
#
_cell.length_a   1.000
_cell.length_b   1.000
_cell.length_c   1.000
_cell.angle_alpha   90.00
_cell.angle_beta   90.00
_cell.angle_gamma   90.00
#
_symmetry.space_group_name_H-M   'P 1'
#
loop_
_entity.id
_entity.type
_entity.pdbx_description
1 polymer ?
#
loop_
_entity_poly.entity_id
_entity_poly.type
_entity_poly.pdbx_seq_one_letter_code
_entity_poly.pdbx_strand_id
1 'polypeptide(L)'
;GTLDEILGGGTAVRLRVTGLDGLSALLSRWGDVAADGEWFTVAGVDSDGVADIVAALVAHGARVHAVEPQRLSLEDRFLEVLRAADEGAAA
;
A
#
# COMPACT_ATOMS: atom_id res chain seq x y z
N GLY A 1 -23.65 -0.25 7.36
CA GLY A 1 -22.35 0.13 6.79
C GLY A 1 -22.39 -0.01 5.31
N THR A 2 -22.01 1.03 4.59
CA THR A 2 -21.98 1.04 3.13
C THR A 2 -20.76 0.27 2.63
N LEU A 3 -20.83 -0.24 1.40
CA LEU A 3 -19.78 -1.03 0.75
C LEU A 3 -18.36 -0.42 0.92
N ASP A 4 -18.24 0.91 1.01
CA ASP A 4 -17.03 1.66 1.38
C ASP A 4 -16.35 1.22 2.69
N GLU A 5 -17.11 0.91 3.76
CA GLU A 5 -16.53 0.44 5.04
C GLU A 5 -15.93 -0.96 4.92
N ILE A 6 -16.44 -1.78 4.00
CA ILE A 6 -15.96 -3.15 3.73
C ILE A 6 -14.77 -3.10 2.76
N LEU A 7 -14.80 -2.16 1.80
CA LEU A 7 -13.73 -1.93 0.82
C LEU A 7 -12.50 -1.18 1.40
N GLY A 8 -12.60 -0.60 2.60
CA GLY A 8 -11.60 0.30 3.19
C GLY A 8 -10.26 -0.32 3.64
N GLY A 9 -10.15 -1.65 3.72
CA GLY A 9 -8.89 -2.33 4.02
C GLY A 9 -7.79 -2.10 2.96
N GLY A 10 -6.74 -1.40 3.38
CA GLY A 10 -5.40 -1.32 2.80
C GLY A 10 -5.31 -1.20 1.28
N THR A 11 -5.11 0.01 0.78
CA THR A 11 -4.67 0.22 -0.61
C THR A 11 -3.17 -0.10 -0.70
N ALA A 12 -2.69 -0.60 -1.84
CA ALA A 12 -1.25 -0.62 -2.10
C ALA A 12 -0.88 0.58 -2.96
N VAL A 13 0.32 1.11 -2.84
CA VAL A 13 0.82 2.15 -3.74
C VAL A 13 2.11 1.70 -4.39
N ARG A 14 2.17 1.88 -5.71
CA ARG A 14 3.38 1.65 -6.47
C ARG A 14 4.01 2.99 -6.84
N LEU A 15 5.28 3.15 -6.54
CA LEU A 15 6.02 4.38 -6.62
C LEU A 15 7.25 4.16 -7.48
N ARG A 16 7.59 5.10 -8.35
CA ARG A 16 8.92 5.15 -8.97
C ARG A 16 9.72 6.27 -8.36
N VAL A 17 10.83 5.93 -7.69
CA VAL A 17 11.59 6.89 -6.89
C VAL A 17 13.08 6.72 -7.13
N THR A 18 13.81 7.84 -7.24
CA THR A 18 15.26 7.85 -7.36
C THR A 18 15.90 8.90 -6.46
N GLY A 19 17.23 8.89 -6.36
CA GLY A 19 18.00 9.95 -5.69
C GLY A 19 18.04 9.85 -4.17
N LEU A 20 17.66 8.71 -3.60
CA LEU A 20 17.78 8.43 -2.17
C LEU A 20 18.14 6.95 -1.95
N ASP A 21 19.18 6.71 -1.16
CA ASP A 21 19.54 5.37 -0.70
C ASP A 21 18.68 4.97 0.51
N GLY A 22 18.49 3.67 0.73
CA GLY A 22 17.74 3.18 1.89
C GLY A 22 16.22 3.40 1.82
N LEU A 23 15.68 3.63 0.62
CA LEU A 23 14.24 3.84 0.38
C LEU A 23 13.36 2.73 0.98
N SER A 24 13.78 1.47 0.90
CA SER A 24 12.98 0.36 1.46
C SER A 24 12.78 0.49 2.97
N ALA A 25 13.82 0.89 3.71
CA ALA A 25 13.73 1.10 5.16
C ALA A 25 12.95 2.38 5.50
N LEU A 26 13.04 3.40 4.65
CA LEU A 26 12.21 4.60 4.80
C LEU A 26 10.73 4.26 4.65
N LEU A 27 10.38 3.47 3.61
CA LEU A 27 9.02 3.13 3.22
C LEU A 27 8.37 2.09 4.15
N SER A 28 9.15 1.25 4.82
CA SER A 28 8.63 0.17 5.68
C SER A 28 7.86 0.67 6.91
N ARG A 29 7.88 1.98 7.19
CA ARG A 29 7.05 2.58 8.25
C ARG A 29 5.55 2.64 7.89
N TRP A 30 5.21 2.59 6.60
CA TRP A 30 3.82 2.66 6.13
C TRP A 30 3.24 1.29 5.78
N GLY A 31 4.08 0.26 5.64
CA GLY A 31 3.64 -1.09 5.34
C GLY A 31 4.73 -1.95 4.72
N ASP A 32 4.33 -3.09 4.17
CA ASP A 32 5.26 -4.04 3.57
C ASP A 32 5.78 -3.51 2.23
N VAL A 33 7.11 -3.53 2.07
CA VAL A 33 7.80 -2.95 0.91
C VAL A 33 8.41 -4.04 0.04
N ALA A 34 8.05 -4.02 -1.23
CA ALA A 34 8.75 -4.73 -2.29
C ALA A 34 9.48 -3.73 -3.19
N ALA A 35 10.70 -4.05 -3.60
CA ALA A 35 11.50 -3.21 -4.49
C ALA A 35 11.88 -3.97 -5.76
N ASP A 36 11.76 -3.29 -6.90
CA ASP A 36 12.15 -3.78 -8.23
C ASP A 36 12.82 -2.64 -9.02
N GLY A 37 14.15 -2.58 -8.94
CA GLY A 37 14.92 -1.47 -9.49
C GLY A 37 14.56 -0.13 -8.85
N GLU A 38 14.02 0.80 -9.65
CA GLU A 38 13.55 2.12 -9.18
C GLU A 38 12.08 2.10 -8.72
N TRP A 39 11.41 0.96 -8.83
CA TRP A 39 10.02 0.79 -8.43
C TRP A 39 9.92 0.22 -7.03
N PHE A 40 9.02 0.79 -6.24
CA PHE A 40 8.69 0.35 -4.89
C PHE A 40 7.19 0.15 -4.78
N THR A 41 6.77 -0.98 -4.25
CA THR A 41 5.36 -1.25 -3.90
C THR A 41 5.25 -1.27 -2.39
N VAL A 42 4.35 -0.47 -1.84
CA VAL A 42 4.03 -0.43 -0.41
C VAL A 42 2.60 -0.92 -0.24
N ALA A 43 2.42 -2.06 0.43
CA ALA A 43 1.12 -2.63 0.72
C ALA A 43 0.62 -2.21 2.12
N GLY A 44 -0.70 -2.20 2.32
CA GLY A 44 -1.30 -1.83 3.62
C GLY A 44 -1.35 -0.33 3.87
N VAL A 45 -1.32 0.48 2.81
CA VAL A 45 -1.37 1.95 2.89
C VAL A 45 -2.82 2.42 2.87
N ASP A 46 -3.21 3.19 3.88
CA ASP A 46 -4.52 3.84 3.91
C ASP A 46 -4.61 4.98 2.88
N SER A 47 -5.83 5.43 2.59
CA SER A 47 -6.08 6.45 1.54
C SER A 47 -5.28 7.75 1.73
N ASP A 48 -5.12 8.23 2.97
CA ASP A 48 -4.31 9.41 3.29
C ASP A 48 -2.80 9.12 3.30
N GLY A 49 -2.41 7.85 3.51
CA GLY A 49 -1.02 7.43 3.64
C GLY A 49 -0.19 7.67 2.37
N VAL A 50 -0.81 7.68 1.19
CA VAL A 50 -0.12 7.99 -0.08
C VAL A 50 0.44 9.41 -0.06
N ALA A 51 -0.32 10.39 0.42
CA ALA A 51 0.13 11.78 0.47
C ALA A 51 1.29 11.94 1.47
N ASP A 52 1.20 11.28 2.62
CA ASP A 52 2.25 11.30 3.65
C ASP A 52 3.56 10.64 3.18
N ILE A 53 3.46 9.52 2.44
CA ILE A 53 4.62 8.87 1.83
C ILE A 53 5.32 9.82 0.85
N VAL A 54 4.56 10.43 -0.06
CA VAL A 54 5.13 11.36 -1.06
C VAL A 54 5.77 12.56 -0.38
N ALA A 55 5.11 13.16 0.61
CA ALA A 55 5.66 14.28 1.36
C ALA A 55 6.98 13.93 2.05
N ALA A 56 7.03 12.76 2.71
CA ALA A 56 8.25 12.30 3.37
C ALA A 56 9.39 12.02 2.38
N LEU A 57 9.10 11.39 1.24
CA LEU A 57 10.09 11.14 0.19
C LEU A 57 10.72 12.44 -0.33
N VAL A 58 9.89 13.43 -0.65
CA VAL A 58 10.34 14.73 -1.13
C VAL A 58 11.14 15.47 -0.05
N ALA A 59 10.71 15.40 1.22
CA ALA A 59 11.43 16.01 2.34
C ALA A 59 12.83 15.41 2.55
N HIS A 60 13.03 14.13 2.22
CA HIS A 60 14.33 13.45 2.28
C HIS A 60 15.15 13.61 0.99
N GLY A 61 14.68 14.43 0.03
CA GLY A 61 15.40 14.74 -1.20
C GLY A 61 15.20 13.73 -2.33
N ALA A 62 14.31 12.76 -2.17
CA ALA A 62 14.01 11.80 -3.21
C ALA A 62 13.27 12.45 -4.40
N ARG A 63 13.44 11.87 -5.59
CA ARG A 63 12.74 12.27 -6.82
C ARG A 63 11.64 11.26 -7.10
N VAL A 64 10.39 11.66 -6.89
CA VAL A 64 9.22 10.84 -7.20
C VAL A 64 8.82 11.08 -8.65
N HIS A 65 8.87 10.03 -9.47
CA HIS A 65 8.57 10.08 -10.91
C HIS A 65 7.19 9.53 -11.25
N ALA A 66 6.66 8.61 -10.44
CA ALA A 66 5.33 8.03 -10.61
C ALA A 66 4.73 7.63 -9.27
N VAL A 67 3.40 7.76 -9.16
CA VAL A 67 2.59 7.33 -8.02
C VAL A 67 1.33 6.66 -8.56
N GLU A 68 1.20 5.36 -8.32
CA GLU A 68 0.13 4.52 -8.84
C GLU A 68 -0.61 3.85 -7.66
N PRO A 69 -1.77 4.39 -7.24
CA PRO A 69 -2.62 3.72 -6.26
C PRO A 69 -3.16 2.41 -6.86
N GLN A 70 -2.86 1.31 -6.19
CA GLN A 70 -3.36 -0.03 -6.48
C GLN A 70 -4.50 -0.32 -5.50
N ARG A 71 -5.74 -0.15 -5.95
CA ARG A 71 -6.89 -0.66 -5.20
C ARG A 71 -6.89 -2.19 -5.34
N LEU A 72 -7.01 -2.90 -4.23
CA LEU A 72 -7.24 -4.35 -4.25
C LEU A 72 -8.42 -4.66 -5.18
N SER A 73 -8.28 -5.73 -5.97
CA SER A 73 -9.37 -6.17 -6.83
C SER A 73 -10.53 -6.64 -5.94
N LEU A 74 -11.76 -6.53 -6.45
CA LEU A 74 -12.94 -7.06 -5.75
C LEU A 74 -12.81 -8.57 -5.49
N GLU A 75 -12.05 -9.28 -6.33
CA GLU A 75 -11.78 -10.71 -6.22
C GLU A 75 -10.88 -11.02 -5.01
N ASP A 76 -9.78 -10.28 -4.83
CA ASP A 76 -8.89 -10.45 -3.67
C ASP A 76 -9.63 -10.20 -2.35
N ARG A 77 -10.53 -9.22 -2.34
CA ARG A 77 -11.36 -8.91 -1.16
C ARG A 77 -12.47 -9.92 -0.93
N PHE A 78 -13.08 -10.44 -1.99
CA PHE A 78 -14.03 -11.54 -1.88
C PHE A 78 -13.36 -12.77 -1.24
N LEU A 79 -12.14 -13.10 -1.64
CA LEU A 79 -11.36 -14.20 -1.06
C LEU A 79 -11.00 -13.97 0.41
N GLU A 80 -10.64 -12.74 0.80
CA GLU A 80 -10.39 -12.38 2.20
C GLU A 80 -11.64 -12.58 3.08
N VAL A 81 -12.80 -12.12 2.61
CA VAL A 81 -14.09 -12.28 3.31
C VAL A 81 -14.47 -13.76 3.43
N LEU A 82 -14.27 -14.57 2.38
CA LEU A 82 -14.53 -16.00 2.44
C LEU A 82 -13.63 -16.71 3.45
N ARG A 83 -12.33 -16.38 3.51
CA ARG A 83 -11.41 -16.97 4.50
C ARG A 83 -11.81 -16.62 5.92
N ALA A 84 -12.18 -15.36 6.18
CA ALA A 84 -12.64 -14.94 7.51
C ALA A 84 -13.96 -15.62 7.92
N ALA A 85 -14.86 -15.89 6.97
CA ALA A 85 -16.12 -16.58 7.24
C ALA A 85 -15.92 -18.08 7.56
N ASP A 86 -15.03 -18.76 6.86
CA ASP A 86 -14.69 -20.17 7.12
C ASP A 86 -14.03 -20.36 8.50
N GLU A 87 -13.16 -19.43 8.91
CA GLU A 87 -12.51 -19.46 10.23
C GLU A 87 -13.51 -19.25 11.38
N GLY A 88 -14.55 -18.42 11.17
CA GLY A 88 -15.62 -18.21 12.16
C GLY A 88 -16.63 -19.37 12.24
N ALA A 89 -16.77 -20.18 11.19
CA ALA A 89 -17.67 -21.34 11.17
C ALA A 89 -17.07 -22.59 11.85
N ALA A 90 -15.76 -22.59 12.13
CA ALA A 90 -15.04 -23.69 12.76
C ALA A 90 -14.85 -23.54 14.29
N ALA A 91 -15.40 -22.46 14.90
CA ALA A 91 -15.36 -22.16 16.34
C ALA A 91 -16.73 -22.38 16.99
#